data_AF-A0A6B0SJ61-F1
#
_entry.id   AF-A0A6B0SJ61-F1
#
_cell.length_a   1.000
_cell.length_b   1.000
_cell.length_c   1.000
_cell.angle_alpha   90.00
_cell.angle_beta   90.00
_cell.angle_gamma   90.00
#
_symmetry.space_group_name_H-M   'P 1'
#
loop_
_entity.id
_entity.type
_entity.pdbx_description
1 polymer ?
#
loop_
_entity_poly.entity_id
_entity_poly.type
_entity_poly.pdbx_seq_one_letter_code
_entity_poly.pdbx_strand_id
1 'polypeptide(L)' 'MAGDPVANVRFNVAKSLQKIGSILENSTLQTEVKPILEKLTQDRDVDVKYFAQEALTVLFLA' A
#
# COMPACT_ATOMS: atom_id res chain seq x y z
N MET A 1 -11.77 2.39 2.33
CA MET A 1 -10.82 2.84 1.29
C MET A 1 -9.96 1.67 0.78
N ALA A 2 -9.16 0.98 1.60
CA ALA A 2 -8.43 -0.22 1.14
C ALA A 2 -9.32 -1.45 0.80
N GLY A 3 -10.59 -1.44 1.20
CA GLY A 3 -11.61 -2.42 0.80
C GLY A 3 -12.65 -1.86 -0.18
N ASP A 4 -12.31 -0.79 -0.91
CA ASP A 4 -13.22 -0.22 -1.91
C ASP A 4 -13.55 -1.26 -3.00
N PRO A 5 -14.80 -1.37 -3.47
CA PRO A 5 -15.16 -2.34 -4.51
C PRO A 5 -14.40 -2.11 -5.82
N VAL A 6 -13.97 -0.89 -6.11
CA VAL A 6 -13.27 -0.53 -7.35
C VAL A 6 -11.76 -0.76 -7.20
N ALA A 7 -11.20 -1.65 -8.02
CA ALA A 7 -9.76 -1.95 -8.03
C ALA A 7 -8.90 -0.69 -8.23
N ASN A 8 -9.36 0.23 -9.08
CA ASN A 8 -8.68 1.50 -9.33
C ASN A 8 -8.55 2.40 -8.11
N VAL A 9 -9.49 2.34 -7.18
CA VAL A 9 -9.37 3.06 -5.92
C VAL A 9 -8.33 2.38 -5.04
N ARG A 10 -8.34 1.04 -4.99
CA ARG A 10 -7.40 0.26 -4.16
C ARG A 10 -5.94 0.39 -4.60
N PHE A 11 -5.64 0.31 -5.89
CA PHE A 11 -4.25 0.51 -6.35
C PHE A 11 -3.81 1.97 -6.20
N ASN A 12 -4.71 2.94 -6.35
CA ASN A 12 -4.37 4.34 -6.12
C ASN A 12 -4.04 4.60 -4.65
N VAL A 13 -4.71 3.91 -3.71
CA VAL A 13 -4.33 3.95 -2.29
C VAL A 13 -2.89 3.48 -2.09
N ALA A 14 -2.48 2.35 -2.68
CA ALA A 14 -1.10 1.86 -2.61
C ALA A 14 -0.09 2.88 -3.16
N LYS A 15 -0.38 3.48 -4.33
CA LYS A 15 0.47 4.52 -4.94
C LYS A 15 0.55 5.79 -4.10
N SER A 16 -0.58 6.22 -3.52
CA SER A 16 -0.62 7.37 -2.62
C SER A 16 0.23 7.13 -1.37
N LEU A 17 0.08 5.95 -0.74
CA LEU A 17 0.87 5.54 0.43
C LEU A 17 2.36 5.48 0.12
N GLN A 18 2.76 4.97 -1.05
CA GLN A 18 4.16 4.99 -1.51
C GLN A 18 4.69 6.43 -1.59
N LYS A 19 3.90 7.37 -2.14
CA LYS A 19 4.32 8.75 -2.37
C LYS A 19 4.41 9.58 -1.09
N ILE A 20 3.48 9.39 -0.16
CA ILE A 20 3.49 10.08 1.14
C ILE A 20 4.34 9.33 2.18
N GLY A 21 4.70 8.07 1.94
CA GLY A 21 5.44 7.28 2.91
C GLY A 21 6.83 7.84 3.19
N SER A 22 7.47 8.50 2.22
CA SER A 22 8.75 9.17 2.41
C SER A 22 8.72 10.38 3.35
N ILE A 23 7.54 10.94 3.64
CA ILE A 23 7.36 12.08 4.56
C ILE A 23 6.73 11.66 5.90
N LEU A 24 6.27 10.41 6.02
CA LEU A 24 5.70 9.88 7.25
C LEU A 24 6.80 9.42 8.21
N GLU A 25 6.51 9.45 9.50
CA GLU A 25 7.39 8.90 10.52
C GLU A 25 7.45 7.36 10.41
N ASN A 26 8.64 6.79 10.65
CA ASN A 26 8.85 5.34 10.63
C ASN A 26 7.87 4.57 11.52
N SER A 27 7.49 5.12 12.68
CA SER A 27 6.52 4.50 13.58
C SER A 27 5.18 4.29 12.86
N THR A 28 4.65 5.36 12.26
CA THR A 28 3.39 5.32 11.48
C THR A 28 3.48 4.41 10.27
N LEU A 29 4.63 4.37 9.59
CA LEU A 29 4.85 3.45 8.47
C LEU A 29 4.72 1.97 8.90
N GLN A 30 5.30 1.61 10.04
CA GLN A 30 5.29 0.24 10.53
C GLN A 30 3.94 -0.16 11.15
N THR A 31 3.27 0.74 11.87
CA THR A 31 2.04 0.41 12.59
C THR A 31 0.78 0.53 11.73
N GLU A 32 0.73 1.50 10.81
CA GLU A 32 -0.46 1.80 10.01
C GLU A 32 -0.28 1.39 8.54
N VAL A 33 0.80 1.83 7.89
CA VAL A 33 0.95 1.68 6.43
C VAL A 33 1.28 0.24 6.04
N LYS A 34 2.22 -0.40 6.75
CA LYS A 34 2.63 -1.78 6.51
C LYS A 34 1.46 -2.78 6.49
N PRO A 35 0.61 -2.88 7.53
CA PRO A 35 -0.49 -3.86 7.51
C PRO A 35 -1.52 -3.58 6.40
N ILE A 36 -1.70 -2.31 6.02
CA ILE A 36 -2.58 -1.95 4.89
C ILE A 36 -1.99 -2.44 3.57
N LEU A 37 -0.71 -2.19 3.32
CA LEU A 37 -0.04 -2.65 2.10
C LEU A 37 0.04 -4.17 2.04
N GLU A 38 0.37 -4.85 3.14
CA GLU A 38 0.34 -6.31 3.24
C GLU A 38 -1.04 -6.87 2.88
N LYS A 39 -2.11 -6.28 3.39
CA LYS A 39 -3.48 -6.66 3.01
C LYS A 39 -3.76 -6.48 1.52
N LEU A 40 -3.26 -5.40 0.91
CA LEU A 40 -3.42 -5.15 -0.53
C LEU A 40 -2.57 -6.10 -1.39
N THR A 41 -1.47 -6.66 -0.88
CA THR A 41 -0.74 -7.74 -1.61
C THR A 41 -1.56 -9.03 -1.74
N GLN A 42 -2.56 -9.22 -0.88
CA GLN A 42 -3.48 -10.35 -0.91
C GLN A 42 -4.77 -10.03 -1.70
N ASP A 43 -4.83 -8.90 -2.41
CA ASP A 43 -6.00 -8.53 -3.22
C ASP A 43 -6.28 -9.56 -4.32
N ARG A 44 -7.42 -9.48 -4.99
CA ARG A 44 -7.76 -10.37 -6.12
C ARG A 44 -7.28 -9.79 -7.44
N ASP A 45 -7.15 -8.47 -7.50
CA ASP A 45 -6.74 -7.73 -8.66
C ASP A 45 -5.21 -7.67 -8.78
N VAL A 46 -4.67 -7.95 -9.97
CA VAL A 46 -3.22 -8.08 -10.18
C VAL A 46 -2.50 -6.73 -10.06
N ASP A 47 -3.14 -5.64 -10.49
CA ASP A 47 -2.55 -4.31 -10.41
C ASP A 47 -2.45 -3.87 -8.96
N VAL A 48 -3.50 -4.12 -8.18
CA VAL A 48 -3.51 -3.82 -6.74
C VAL A 48 -2.38 -4.55 -6.02
N LYS A 49 -2.16 -5.85 -6.30
CA LYS A 49 -1.05 -6.62 -5.73
C LYS A 49 0.30 -6.03 -6.10
N TYR A 50 0.51 -5.77 -7.39
CA TYR A 50 1.77 -5.27 -7.91
C TYR A 50 2.14 -3.93 -7.26
N PHE A 51 1.21 -2.97 -7.24
CA PHE A 51 1.46 -1.66 -6.63
C PHE A 51 1.62 -1.73 -5.11
N ALA A 52 0.93 -2.63 -4.43
CA ALA A 52 1.11 -2.83 -2.99
C ALA A 52 2.50 -3.39 -2.66
N GLN A 53 2.96 -4.37 -3.43
CA GLN A 53 4.28 -4.98 -3.26
C GLN A 53 5.39 -3.99 -3.61
N GLU A 54 5.24 -3.23 -4.69
CA GLU A 54 6.17 -2.17 -5.06
C GLU A 54 6.25 -1.08 -3.97
N ALA A 55 5.12 -0.70 -3.37
CA ALA A 55 5.08 0.25 -2.27
C ALA A 55 5.83 -0.26 -1.02
N LEU A 56 5.67 -1.55 -0.68
CA LEU A 56 6.42 -2.17 0.43
C LEU A 56 7.93 -2.12 0.17
N THR A 57 8.37 -2.43 -1.06
CA THR A 57 9.79 -2.37 -1.43
C THR A 57 10.33 -0.95 -1.38
N VAL A 58 9.62 0.02 -1.95
CA VAL A 58 10.06 1.43 -1.99
C VAL A 58 10.14 2.05 -0.60
N LEU A 59 9.22 1.68 0.31
CA LEU A 59 9.21 2.15 1.68
C LEU A 59 10.12 1.36 2.62
N PHE A 60 10.88 0.38 2.10
CA PHE A 60 11.73 -0.53 2.90
C PHE A 60 10.95 -1.25 4.01
N LEU A 61 9.68 -1.60 3.73
CA LEU A 61 8.77 -2.32 4.62
C LEU A 61 8.65 -3.81 4.28
N ALA A 62 9.20 -4.21 3.13
CA ALA A 62 9.23 -5.59 2.61
C ALA A 62 10.14 -6.51 3.43
#